data_AF-A0A078LMV2-F1
#
_entry.id   AF-A0A078LMV2-F1
#
_cell.length_a   1.000
_cell.length_b   1.000
_cell.length_c   1.000
_cell.angle_alpha   90.00
_cell.angle_beta   90.00
_cell.angle_gamma   90.00
#
_symmetry.space_group_name_H-M   'P 1'
#
loop_
_entity.id
_entity.type
_entity.pdbx_description
1 polymer ?
#
loop_
_entity_poly.entity_id
_entity_poly.type
_entity_poly.pdbx_seq_one_letter_code
_entity_poly.pdbx_strand_id
1 'polypeptide(L)'
;MTKAVCTIRPSGIAGRGCFLKRQQSNNITLIDVLEGVHTFLEGHFDDFEIPEPFVTKELPLKLAQLRERWERYVLLNAEWAARGHRGFERNRRDD
;
A
#
# COMPACT_ATOMS: atom_id res chain seq x y z
N MET A 1 -33.02 -25.98 -14.54
CA MET A 1 -33.76 -24.73 -14.80
C MET A 1 -32.78 -23.57 -14.66
N THR A 2 -31.92 -23.32 -15.66
CA THR A 2 -32.05 -22.29 -16.72
C THR A 2 -32.29 -20.84 -16.25
N LYS A 3 -31.16 -20.10 -16.21
CA LYS A 3 -30.88 -18.71 -16.63
C LYS A 3 -31.50 -17.53 -15.85
N ALA A 4 -30.61 -16.68 -15.35
CA ALA A 4 -30.62 -15.26 -15.71
C ALA A 4 -29.25 -14.89 -16.30
N VAL A 5 -29.25 -14.64 -17.61
CA VAL A 5 -28.14 -14.11 -18.39
C VAL A 5 -28.19 -12.59 -18.25
N CYS A 6 -27.13 -11.97 -17.74
CA CYS A 6 -26.89 -10.55 -17.97
C CYS A 6 -25.75 -10.42 -18.99
N THR A 7 -26.16 -10.23 -20.24
CA THR A 7 -25.30 -9.98 -21.39
C THR A 7 -24.80 -8.54 -21.31
N ILE A 8 -23.50 -8.32 -21.17
CA ILE A 8 -22.86 -7.07 -21.60
C ILE A 8 -21.77 -7.48 -22.60
N ARG A 9 -22.09 -7.37 -23.89
CA ARG A 9 -21.14 -7.52 -24.99
C ARG A 9 -20.26 -6.25 -25.09
N PRO A 10 -19.05 -6.36 -25.67
CA PRO A 10 -17.94 -5.45 -25.45
C PRO A 10 -17.96 -4.28 -26.44
N SER A 11 -17.56 -3.11 -25.98
CA SER A 11 -17.01 -2.05 -26.84
C SER A 11 -15.63 -1.74 -26.29
N GLY A 12 -14.62 -2.09 -27.09
CA GLY A 12 -13.24 -2.17 -26.66
C GLY A 12 -12.61 -0.82 -26.37
N ILE A 13 -11.84 -0.79 -25.28
CA ILE A 13 -10.63 0.02 -25.16
C ILE A 13 -9.67 -0.85 -24.36
N ALA A 14 -8.59 -1.29 -25.00
CA ALA A 14 -7.52 -2.02 -24.36
C ALA A 14 -6.81 -1.09 -23.36
N GLY A 15 -7.03 -1.33 -22.08
CA GLY A 15 -6.31 -0.70 -20.98
C GLY A 15 -6.37 -1.66 -19.80
N ARG A 16 -5.21 -2.10 -19.32
CA ARG A 16 -5.00 -3.17 -18.34
C ARG A 16 -5.83 -2.95 -17.07
N GLY A 17 -7.01 -3.57 -17.02
CA GLY A 17 -7.86 -3.64 -15.83
C GLY A 17 -7.95 -5.07 -15.33
N CYS A 18 -6.82 -5.65 -14.90
CA CYS A 18 -6.82 -6.90 -14.13
C CYS A 18 -6.33 -6.64 -12.71
N PHE A 19 -6.96 -5.67 -12.06
CA PHE A 19 -6.84 -5.51 -10.61
C PHE A 19 -8.22 -5.83 -10.05
N LEU A 20 -8.53 -7.12 -9.84
CA LEU A 20 -9.60 -7.63 -8.97
C LEU A 20 -9.76 -9.15 -9.17
N LYS A 21 -9.11 -9.94 -8.30
CA LYS A 21 -9.62 -11.22 -7.77
C LYS A 21 -8.57 -11.93 -6.87
N ARG A 22 -8.26 -11.32 -5.74
CA ARG A 22 -8.04 -12.04 -4.48
C ARG A 22 -8.72 -11.25 -3.37
N GLN A 23 -9.92 -11.68 -3.01
CA GLN A 23 -10.59 -11.31 -1.78
C GLN A 23 -9.88 -11.98 -0.60
N GLN A 24 -9.46 -11.17 0.37
CA GLN A 24 -9.55 -11.33 1.84
C GLN A 24 -8.30 -10.73 2.51
N SER A 25 -8.51 -9.57 3.15
CA SER A 25 -7.57 -8.70 3.88
C SER A 25 -6.28 -8.31 3.14
N ASN A 26 -6.38 -7.32 2.26
CA ASN A 26 -5.19 -6.62 1.75
C ASN A 26 -4.66 -5.70 2.86
N ASN A 27 -3.97 -6.23 3.87
CA ASN A 27 -3.18 -5.42 4.79
C ASN A 27 -1.95 -4.87 4.05
N ILE A 28 -2.17 -4.10 2.98
CA ILE A 28 -1.10 -3.34 2.36
C ILE A 28 -0.69 -2.29 3.39
N THR A 29 0.55 -2.38 3.87
CA THR A 29 1.04 -1.40 4.84
C THR A 29 1.34 -0.10 4.11
N LEU A 30 1.34 1.02 4.84
CA LEU A 30 1.78 2.31 4.27
C LEU A 30 3.18 2.20 3.66
N ILE A 31 4.06 1.38 4.26
CA ILE A 31 5.41 1.12 3.75
C ILE A 31 5.35 0.47 2.36
N ASP A 32 4.53 -0.57 2.18
CA ASP A 32 4.40 -1.27 0.90
C ASP A 32 3.88 -0.33 -0.21
N VAL A 33 2.95 0.58 0.12
CA VAL A 33 2.47 1.61 -0.82
C VAL A 33 3.62 2.55 -1.21
N LEU A 34 4.40 3.02 -0.25
CA LEU A 34 5.48 3.96 -0.48
C LEU A 34 6.64 3.32 -1.28
N GLU A 35 6.97 2.07 -1.02
CA GLU A 35 7.94 1.29 -1.83
C GLU A 35 7.43 1.10 -3.27
N GLY A 36 6.12 0.85 -3.44
CA GLY A 36 5.49 0.80 -4.77
C GLY A 36 5.53 2.12 -5.53
N VAL A 37 5.33 3.25 -4.85
CA VAL A 37 5.47 4.59 -5.43
C VAL A 37 6.90 4.85 -5.86
N HIS A 38 7.90 4.50 -5.04
CA HIS A 38 9.31 4.65 -5.40
C HIS A 38 9.66 3.84 -6.65
N THR A 39 9.22 2.59 -6.74
CA THR A 39 9.40 1.75 -7.94
C THR A 39 8.76 2.38 -9.18
N PHE A 40 7.58 2.98 -9.04
CA PHE A 40 6.92 3.69 -10.14
C PHE A 40 7.72 4.92 -10.57
N LEU A 41 8.19 5.72 -9.62
CA LEU A 41 8.99 6.90 -9.91
C LEU A 41 10.32 6.56 -10.59
N GLU A 42 10.99 5.45 -10.25
CA GLU A 42 12.21 5.03 -10.94
C GLU A 42 11.99 4.75 -12.44
N GLY A 43 10.83 4.20 -12.81
CA GLY A 43 10.49 3.90 -14.21
C GLY A 43 9.86 5.06 -14.98
N HIS A 44 9.41 6.11 -14.27
CA HIS A 44 8.57 7.18 -14.80
C HIS A 44 9.01 8.57 -14.33
N PHE A 45 10.27 8.75 -13.91
CA PHE A 45 10.68 10.03 -13.32
C PHE A 45 10.58 11.20 -14.30
N ASP A 46 10.74 10.96 -15.61
CA ASP A 46 10.57 11.96 -16.67
C ASP A 46 9.14 12.52 -16.76
N ASP A 47 8.14 11.79 -16.23
CA ASP A 47 6.74 12.23 -16.19
C ASP A 47 6.50 13.28 -15.09
N PHE A 48 7.50 13.54 -14.22
CA PHE A 48 7.39 14.45 -13.09
C PHE A 48 8.58 15.42 -13.00
N GLU A 49 8.33 16.63 -12.50
CA GLU A 49 9.39 17.60 -12.18
C GLU A 49 10.06 17.27 -10.83
N ILE A 50 10.63 16.06 -10.72
CA ILE A 50 11.30 15.57 -9.50
C ILE A 50 12.81 15.46 -9.76
N PRO A 51 13.66 15.97 -8.84
CA PRO A 51 15.11 15.80 -8.98
C PRO A 51 15.51 14.31 -9.00
N GLU A 52 16.29 13.90 -10.00
CA GLU A 52 16.86 12.55 -10.10
C GLU A 52 17.58 12.08 -8.80
N PRO A 53 18.37 12.93 -8.11
CA PRO A 53 19.01 12.52 -6.85
C PRO A 53 18.00 12.15 -5.75
N PHE A 54 16.83 12.78 -5.76
CA PHE A 54 15.77 12.47 -4.81
C PHE A 54 15.25 11.05 -5.02
N VAL A 55 14.93 10.67 -6.26
CA VAL A 55 14.38 9.34 -6.59
C VAL A 55 15.42 8.24 -6.41
N THR A 56 16.68 8.48 -6.84
CA THR A 56 17.71 7.44 -6.90
C THR A 56 18.51 7.25 -5.61
N LYS A 57 18.54 8.26 -4.71
CA LYS A 57 19.36 8.20 -3.49
C LYS A 57 18.57 8.53 -2.23
N GLU A 58 17.90 9.67 -2.21
CA GLU A 58 17.29 10.17 -0.96
C GLU A 58 16.05 9.37 -0.56
N LEU A 59 15.17 9.09 -1.52
CA LEU A 59 13.92 8.38 -1.30
C LEU A 59 14.16 6.93 -0.83
N PRO A 60 15.03 6.12 -1.47
CA PRO A 60 15.40 4.79 -0.96
C PRO A 60 15.91 4.82 0.49
N LEU A 61 16.77 5.79 0.83
CA LEU A 61 17.31 5.92 2.18
C LEU A 61 16.21 6.25 3.20
N LYS A 62 15.32 7.18 2.86
CA LYS A 62 14.19 7.56 3.73
C LYS A 62 13.20 6.41 3.91
N LEU A 63 12.93 5.63 2.87
CA LEU A 63 12.06 4.45 2.94
C LEU A 63 12.66 3.36 3.85
N ALA A 64 13.98 3.10 3.73
CA ALA A 64 14.67 2.16 4.61
C ALA A 64 14.58 2.58 6.09
N GLN A 65 14.82 3.87 6.38
CA GLN A 65 14.68 4.42 7.74
C GLN A 65 13.24 4.33 8.27
N LEU A 66 12.26 4.59 7.40
CA LEU A 66 10.85 4.52 7.76
C LEU A 66 10.42 3.08 8.07
N ARG A 67 10.86 2.11 7.27
CA ARG A 67 10.64 0.68 7.49
C ARG A 67 11.20 0.23 8.85
N GLU A 68 12.45 0.57 9.14
CA GLU A 68 13.08 0.22 10.42
C GLU A 68 12.33 0.82 11.62
N ARG A 69 11.86 2.07 11.50
CA ARG A 69 11.07 2.73 12.54
C ARG A 69 9.69 2.11 12.69
N TRP A 70 9.05 1.74 11.58
CA TRP A 70 7.75 1.08 11.57
C TRP A 70 7.81 -0.28 12.25
N GLU A 71 8.80 -1.11 11.92
CA GLU A 71 8.99 -2.43 12.54
C GLU A 71 9.18 -2.33 14.05
N ARG A 72 9.99 -1.37 14.52
CA ARG A 72 10.13 -1.08 15.96
C ARG A 72 8.82 -0.66 16.61
N TYR A 73 8.00 0.13 15.92
CA TYR A 73 6.71 0.56 16.44
C TYR A 73 5.72 -0.61 16.56
N VAL A 74 5.68 -1.51 15.57
CA VAL A 74 4.86 -2.72 15.60
C VAL A 74 5.25 -3.61 16.78
N LEU A 75 6.55 -3.84 17.00
CA LEU A 75 7.04 -4.61 18.14
C LEU A 75 6.67 -3.96 19.48
N LEU A 76 6.89 -2.65 19.62
CA LEU A 76 6.54 -1.92 20.84
C LEU A 76 5.04 -1.96 21.13
N ASN A 77 4.21 -1.83 20.10
CA ASN A 77 2.76 -1.92 20.21
C ASN A 77 2.32 -3.32 20.70
N ALA A 78 2.94 -4.38 20.17
CA ALA A 78 2.67 -5.75 20.60
C ALA A 78 3.10 -6.00 22.06
N GLU A 79 4.27 -5.51 22.47
CA GLU A 79 4.74 -5.60 23.86
C GLU A 79 3.81 -4.87 24.83
N TRP A 80 3.35 -3.67 24.46
CA TRP A 80 2.40 -2.90 25.28
C TRP A 80 1.06 -3.61 25.40
N ALA A 81 0.55 -4.17 24.30
CA ALA A 81 -0.66 -4.98 24.30
C ALA A 81 -0.52 -6.22 25.22
N ALA A 82 0.63 -6.91 25.16
CA ALA A 82 0.91 -8.07 26.00
C ALA A 82 0.96 -7.74 27.51
N ARG A 83 1.32 -6.50 27.87
CA ARG A 83 1.30 -5.99 29.25
C ARG A 83 -0.09 -5.55 29.74
N GLY A 84 -1.15 -5.77 28.94
CA GLY A 84 -2.52 -5.40 29.28
C GLY A 84 -2.84 -3.92 29.05
N HIS A 85 -1.91 -3.14 28.48
CA HIS A 85 -2.21 -1.80 27.99
C HIS A 85 -2.93 -1.88 26.64
N ARG A 86 -3.79 -0.91 26.33
CA ARG A 86 -4.39 -0.85 24.99
C ARG A 86 -3.29 -0.52 24.00
N GLY A 87 -3.15 -1.33 22.94
CA GLY A 87 -2.27 -1.00 21.82
C GLY A 87 -2.58 0.38 21.25
N PHE A 88 -1.55 1.05 20.76
CA PHE A 88 -1.60 2.42 20.23
C PHE A 88 -2.48 2.57 18.97
N GLU A 89 -2.86 1.46 18.33
CA GLU A 89 -3.59 1.43 17.05
C GLU A 89 -5.11 1.66 17.15
N ARG A 90 -5.70 1.88 18.33
CA ARG A 90 -7.14 2.14 18.41
C ARG A 90 -7.47 3.58 17.98
N ASN A 91 -7.74 3.76 16.68
CA ASN A 91 -8.64 4.81 16.21
C ASN A 91 -9.98 4.65 16.93
N ARG A 92 -10.27 5.57 17.83
CA ARG A 92 -11.54 5.68 18.55
C ARG A 92 -12.65 5.96 17.53
N ARG A 93 -13.31 4.91 17.04
CA ARG A 93 -14.71 5.06 16.65
C ARG A 93 -15.49 5.02 17.95
N ASP A 94 -15.80 6.20 18.45
CA ASP A 94 -16.86 6.37 19.42
C ASP A 94 -18.17 5.99 18.74
N ASP A 95 -18.78 4.90 19.22
CA ASP A 95 -20.22 4.66 19.10
C ASP A 95 -20.88 5.10 20.42
#